data_AF-A0A7S0TDL9-F1
#
_entry.id   AF-A0A7S0TDL9-F1
#
_cell.length_a   1.000
_cell.length_b   1.000
_cell.length_c   1.000
_cell.angle_alpha   90.00
_cell.angle_beta   90.00
_cell.angle_gamma   90.00
#
_symmetry.space_group_name_H-M   'P 1'
#
loop_
_entity.id
_entity.type
_entity.pdbx_description
1 polymer ?
#
loop_
_entity_poly.entity_id
_entity_poly.type
_entity_poly.pdbx_seq_one_letter_code
_entity_poly.pdbx_strand_id
1 'polypeptide(L)'
;LNAAEAEVADLQREFQTEREDMLDTIRQLARQIKLKEMVVELFVPPGRAAALEARTKWNEDNDSWTLAQPELDHSLERRPTSVPTLRRPESEYARHRKQYDPNPRYKDQNIALLDLEQPDRTTQDFDGPDMRSKLEAVLHMPIDQEEPEV
;
A
#
# COMPACT_ATOMS: atom_id res chain seq x y z
N LEU A 1 54.58 17.48 37.20
CA LEU A 1 53.54 17.86 38.18
C LEU A 1 52.51 18.77 37.53
N ASN A 2 52.90 19.94 37.01
CA ASN A 2 51.98 20.86 36.31
C ASN A 2 51.18 20.24 35.15
N ALA A 3 51.78 19.32 34.38
CA ALA A 3 51.07 18.64 33.29
C ALA A 3 49.94 17.71 33.78
N ALA A 4 50.15 17.00 34.90
CA ALA A 4 49.14 16.13 35.49
C ALA A 4 48.02 16.94 36.18
N GLU A 5 48.35 18.09 36.76
CA GLU A 5 47.34 19.01 37.31
C GLU A 5 46.48 19.64 36.21
N ALA A 6 47.07 19.99 35.07
CA ALA A 6 46.34 20.47 33.90
C ALA A 6 45.41 19.39 33.33
N GLU A 7 45.91 18.16 33.18
CA GLU A 7 45.13 17.02 32.69
C GLU A 7 43.93 16.71 33.60
N VAL A 8 44.10 16.76 34.92
CA VAL A 8 42.99 16.59 35.88
C VAL A 8 41.95 17.72 35.74
N ALA A 9 42.40 18.96 35.55
CA ALA A 9 41.50 20.10 35.38
C ALA A 9 40.71 20.02 34.06
N ASP A 10 41.34 19.53 32.99
CA ASP A 10 40.69 19.32 31.69
C ASP A 10 39.65 18.19 31.78
N LEU A 11 39.99 17.05 32.39
CA LEU A 11 39.04 15.95 32.65
C LEU A 11 37.84 16.40 33.51
N GLN A 12 38.07 17.25 34.51
CA GLN A 12 36.97 17.81 35.33
C GLN A 12 36.05 18.72 34.51
N ARG A 13 36.59 19.50 33.57
CA ARG A 13 35.77 20.32 32.67
C ARG A 13 34.95 19.47 31.72
N GLU A 14 35.55 18.44 31.14
CA GLU A 14 34.85 17.50 30.25
C GLU A 14 33.71 16.82 30.99
N PHE A 15 33.96 16.28 32.19
CA PHE A 15 32.94 15.65 33.01
C PHE A 15 31.82 16.62 33.40
N GLN A 16 32.16 17.88 33.71
CA GLN A 16 31.16 18.89 34.03
C GLN A 16 30.28 19.23 32.83
N THR A 17 30.86 19.28 31.62
CA THR A 17 30.14 19.50 30.37
C THR A 17 29.21 18.34 30.06
N GLU A 18 29.72 17.11 30.11
CA GLU A 18 28.92 15.90 29.87
C GLU A 18 27.75 15.80 30.85
N ARG A 19 27.99 16.14 32.13
CA ARG A 19 26.92 16.19 33.14
C ARG A 19 25.85 17.21 32.79
N GLU A 20 26.23 18.37 32.27
CA GLU A 20 25.30 19.41 31.85
C GLU A 20 24.45 18.95 30.65
N ASP A 21 25.07 18.31 29.66
CA ASP A 21 24.40 17.73 28.50
C ASP A 21 23.41 16.62 28.89
N MET A 22 23.80 15.74 29.82
CA MET A 22 22.93 14.73 30.39
C MET A 22 21.72 15.35 31.11
N LEU A 23 21.95 16.40 31.91
CA LEU A 23 20.88 17.09 32.62
C LEU A 23 19.90 17.78 31.66
N ASP A 24 20.40 18.36 30.57
CA ASP A 24 19.55 18.97 29.55
C ASP A 24 18.74 17.93 28.79
N THR A 25 19.33 16.78 28.49
CA THR A 25 18.62 15.63 27.90
C THR A 25 17.50 15.16 28.82
N ILE A 26 17.76 15.01 30.12
CA ILE A 26 16.74 14.62 31.12
C ILE A 26 15.60 15.65 31.15
N ARG A 27 15.92 16.95 31.18
CA ARG A 27 14.91 18.02 31.17
C ARG A 27 14.06 17.98 29.89
N GLN A 28 14.68 17.73 28.74
CA GLN A 28 13.97 17.61 27.47
C GLN A 28 13.03 16.41 27.44
N LEU A 29 13.51 15.24 27.85
CA LEU A 29 12.70 14.03 27.93
C LEU A 29 11.53 14.20 28.90
N ALA A 30 11.75 14.81 30.07
CA ALA A 30 10.70 15.11 31.03
C ALA A 30 9.61 16.03 30.45
N ARG A 31 9.99 17.05 29.65
CA ARG A 31 9.03 17.90 28.94
C ARG A 31 8.22 17.10 27.92
N GLN A 32 8.86 16.21 27.17
CA GLN A 32 8.19 15.37 26.18
C GLN A 32 7.20 14.39 26.83
N ILE A 33 7.56 13.78 27.96
CA ILE A 33 6.67 12.89 28.72
C ILE A 33 5.42 13.66 29.15
N LYS A 34 5.59 14.82 29.81
CA LYS A 34 4.46 15.65 30.25
C LYS A 34 3.55 16.07 29.11
N LEU A 35 4.14 16.43 27.95
CA LEU A 35 3.35 16.78 26.77
C LEU A 35 2.53 15.59 26.29
N LYS A 36 3.13 14.40 26.21
CA LYS A 36 2.42 13.19 25.78
C LYS A 36 1.31 12.81 26.76
N GLU A 37 1.55 12.90 28.07
CA GLU A 37 0.55 12.69 29.11
C GLU A 37 -0.63 13.65 28.94
N MET A 38 -0.38 14.95 28.78
CA MET A 38 -1.44 15.95 28.54
C MET A 38 -2.24 15.65 27.27
N VAL A 39 -1.57 15.24 26.18
CA VAL A 39 -2.24 14.86 24.94
C VAL A 39 -3.15 13.64 25.17
N VAL A 40 -2.70 12.65 25.92
CA VAL A 40 -3.53 11.49 26.27
C VAL A 40 -4.74 11.93 27.10
N GLU A 41 -4.55 12.76 28.12
CA GLU A 41 -5.64 13.24 28.98
C GLU A 41 -6.70 14.06 28.24
N LEU A 42 -6.28 14.90 27.28
CA LEU A 42 -7.18 15.80 26.55
C LEU A 42 -7.95 15.10 25.42
N PHE A 43 -7.34 14.11 24.76
CA PHE A 43 -7.88 13.52 23.51
C PHE A 43 -8.37 12.08 23.67
N VAL A 44 -7.93 11.34 24.69
CA VAL A 44 -8.32 9.95 24.89
C VAL A 44 -9.40 9.86 25.96
N PRO A 45 -10.57 9.25 25.66
CA PRO A 45 -11.61 9.06 26.66
C PRO A 45 -11.10 8.28 27.89
N PRO A 46 -11.59 8.62 29.10
CA PRO A 46 -11.20 7.91 30.31
C PRO A 46 -11.47 6.41 30.18
N GLY A 47 -10.50 5.59 30.57
CA GLY A 47 -10.56 4.13 30.49
C GLY A 47 -10.10 3.52 29.16
N ARG A 48 -10.03 4.29 28.05
CA ARG A 48 -9.48 3.76 26.77
C ARG A 48 -7.98 3.54 26.83
N ALA A 49 -7.24 4.44 27.47
CA ALA A 49 -5.79 4.29 27.68
C ALA A 49 -5.49 3.05 28.54
N ALA A 50 -6.16 2.90 29.69
CA ALA A 50 -6.02 1.72 30.55
C ALA A 50 -6.38 0.40 29.83
N ALA A 51 -7.44 0.41 29.01
CA ALA A 51 -7.80 -0.76 28.20
C ALA A 51 -6.76 -1.09 27.12
N LEU A 52 -6.05 -0.09 26.59
CA LEU A 52 -4.96 -0.28 25.65
C LEU A 52 -3.74 -0.86 26.37
N GLU A 53 -3.34 -0.28 27.51
CA GLU A 53 -2.23 -0.74 28.34
C GLU A 53 -2.38 -2.21 28.75
N ALA A 54 -3.57 -2.61 29.17
CA ALA A 54 -3.87 -4.00 29.54
C ALA A 54 -3.73 -4.99 28.37
N ARG A 55 -3.86 -4.51 27.12
CA ARG A 55 -3.79 -5.33 25.90
C ARG A 55 -2.42 -5.27 25.23
N THR A 56 -1.60 -4.28 25.54
CA THR A 56 -0.27 -4.13 24.96
C THR A 56 0.77 -4.90 25.77
N LYS A 57 1.69 -5.57 25.09
CA LYS A 57 2.86 -6.20 25.67
C LYS A 57 4.12 -5.62 25.03
N TRP A 58 5.08 -5.28 25.87
CA TRP A 58 6.40 -4.89 25.40
C TRP A 58 7.12 -6.10 24.81
N ASN A 59 7.70 -5.93 23.62
CA ASN A 59 8.53 -6.92 22.97
C ASN A 59 9.99 -6.42 23.01
N GLU A 60 10.82 -7.05 23.86
CA GLU A 60 12.23 -6.68 24.02
C GLU A 60 13.07 -6.98 22.77
N ASP A 61 12.77 -8.05 22.03
CA ASP A 61 13.54 -8.44 20.83
C ASP A 61 13.42 -7.40 19.71
N ASN A 62 12.24 -6.78 19.59
CA ASN A 62 11.92 -5.81 18.56
C ASN A 62 11.86 -4.36 19.09
N ASP A 63 12.21 -4.14 20.35
CA ASP A 63 12.20 -2.84 21.04
C ASP A 63 10.89 -2.05 20.78
N SER A 64 9.75 -2.74 20.84
CA SER A 64 8.46 -2.18 20.42
C SER A 64 7.25 -2.74 21.18
N TRP A 65 6.19 -1.93 21.26
CA TRP A 65 4.91 -2.35 21.82
C TRP A 65 4.12 -3.17 20.81
N THR A 66 3.70 -4.37 21.22
CA THR A 66 2.80 -5.23 20.44
C THR A 66 1.44 -5.26 21.09
N LEU A 67 0.37 -5.09 20.30
CA LEU A 67 -0.97 -5.40 20.80
C LEU A 67 -1.12 -6.91 20.83
N ALA A 68 -1.53 -7.45 21.97
CA ALA A 68 -2.17 -8.75 21.99
C ALA A 68 -3.41 -8.61 21.11
N GLN A 69 -3.35 -9.17 19.90
CA GLN A 69 -4.56 -9.46 19.18
C GLN A 69 -5.41 -10.25 20.18
N PRO A 70 -6.66 -9.83 20.45
CA PRO A 70 -7.55 -10.77 21.08
C PRO A 70 -7.47 -12.02 20.22
N GLU A 71 -7.47 -13.20 20.83
CA GLU A 71 -7.74 -14.43 20.10
C GLU A 71 -9.08 -14.19 19.40
N LEU A 72 -9.00 -13.64 18.20
CA LEU A 72 -10.06 -13.57 17.24
C LEU A 72 -10.16 -15.02 16.87
N ASP A 73 -10.86 -15.77 17.74
CA ASP A 73 -11.35 -17.08 17.43
C ASP A 73 -11.80 -16.96 15.99
N HIS A 74 -11.15 -17.75 15.14
CA HIS A 74 -11.34 -17.65 13.69
C HIS A 74 -12.80 -17.97 13.31
N SER A 75 -13.62 -18.30 14.31
CA SER A 75 -15.05 -18.05 14.43
C SER A 75 -15.46 -16.56 14.59
N LEU A 76 -14.87 -15.63 13.82
CA LEU A 76 -15.71 -14.56 13.29
C LEU A 76 -16.62 -15.27 12.30
N GLU A 77 -17.73 -15.79 12.83
CA GLU A 77 -18.79 -16.47 12.09
C GLU A 77 -18.88 -15.84 10.71
N ARG A 78 -18.53 -16.63 9.68
CA ARG A 78 -18.53 -16.15 8.29
C ARG A 78 -19.85 -15.40 8.11
N ARG A 79 -19.75 -14.11 7.74
CA ARG A 79 -20.94 -13.26 7.57
C ARG A 79 -21.99 -14.07 6.81
N PRO A 80 -23.23 -14.17 7.32
CA PRO A 80 -24.22 -15.06 6.74
C PRO A 80 -24.37 -14.75 5.25
N THR A 81 -24.12 -15.75 4.42
CA THR A 81 -24.25 -15.63 2.96
C THR A 81 -25.73 -15.61 2.61
N SER A 82 -26.26 -14.46 2.20
CA SER A 82 -27.68 -14.32 1.82
C SER A 82 -28.12 -15.32 0.74
N VAL A 83 -27.28 -15.58 -0.27
CA VAL A 83 -27.49 -16.58 -1.32
C VAL A 83 -26.13 -17.18 -1.73
N PRO A 84 -25.94 -18.51 -1.71
CA PRO A 84 -24.63 -19.13 -1.99
C PRO A 84 -24.13 -18.96 -3.42
N THR A 85 -25.05 -18.80 -4.38
CA THR A 85 -24.71 -18.72 -5.82
C THR A 85 -24.29 -17.31 -6.24
N LEU A 86 -24.60 -16.29 -5.45
CA LEU A 86 -24.25 -14.92 -5.77
C LEU A 86 -23.03 -14.46 -4.97
N ARG A 87 -22.12 -13.76 -5.66
CA ARG A 87 -20.93 -13.15 -5.03
C ARG A 87 -21.30 -12.06 -4.02
N ARG A 88 -22.48 -11.44 -4.16
CA ARG A 88 -22.97 -10.32 -3.35
C ARG A 88 -24.49 -10.40 -3.19
N PRO A 89 -25.07 -9.87 -2.09
CA PRO A 89 -26.53 -9.71 -2.00
C PRO A 89 -27.03 -8.77 -3.11
N GLU A 90 -27.90 -9.25 -3.98
CA GLU A 90 -28.62 -8.45 -4.98
C GLU A 90 -30.08 -8.26 -4.57
N SER A 91 -30.63 -7.08 -4.81
CA SER A 91 -32.07 -6.84 -4.63
C SER A 91 -32.89 -7.46 -5.76
N GLU A 92 -34.15 -7.79 -5.50
CA GLU A 92 -35.14 -8.21 -6.53
C GLU A 92 -35.18 -7.23 -7.70
N TYR A 93 -35.13 -5.93 -7.40
CA TYR A 93 -35.11 -4.86 -8.41
C TYR A 93 -33.89 -4.97 -9.34
N ALA A 94 -32.69 -5.13 -8.78
CA ALA A 94 -31.47 -5.26 -9.57
C ALA A 94 -31.51 -6.53 -10.44
N ARG A 95 -32.01 -7.65 -9.89
CA ARG A 95 -32.14 -8.93 -10.60
C ARG A 95 -33.09 -8.84 -11.80
N HIS A 96 -34.26 -8.22 -11.64
CA HIS A 96 -35.19 -8.01 -12.74
C HIS A 96 -34.60 -7.07 -13.79
N ARG A 97 -34.02 -5.95 -13.36
CA ARG A 97 -33.49 -4.94 -14.28
C ARG A 97 -32.30 -5.45 -15.10
N LYS A 98 -31.46 -6.31 -14.52
CA LYS A 98 -30.32 -6.99 -15.18
C LYS A 98 -30.68 -7.78 -16.44
N GLN A 99 -31.94 -8.20 -16.59
CA GLN A 99 -32.44 -8.95 -17.76
C GLN A 99 -32.74 -8.04 -18.96
N TYR A 100 -33.12 -6.79 -18.70
CA TYR A 100 -33.57 -5.84 -19.72
C TYR A 100 -32.59 -4.70 -19.97
N ASP A 101 -31.76 -4.38 -18.98
CA ASP A 101 -30.87 -3.22 -18.96
C ASP A 101 -29.40 -3.69 -18.99
N PRO A 102 -28.64 -3.35 -20.04
CA PRO A 102 -27.20 -3.65 -20.11
C PRO A 102 -26.34 -2.86 -19.11
N ASN A 103 -26.90 -1.87 -18.39
CA ASN A 103 -26.14 -1.02 -17.48
C ASN A 103 -25.40 -1.85 -16.39
N PRO A 104 -24.07 -1.68 -16.23
CA PRO A 104 -23.26 -2.39 -15.24
C PRO A 104 -23.72 -2.20 -13.79
N ARG A 105 -24.45 -1.10 -13.51
CA ARG A 105 -25.02 -0.78 -12.19
C ARG A 105 -25.86 -1.91 -11.59
N TYR A 106 -26.56 -2.68 -12.42
CA TYR A 106 -27.45 -3.77 -11.96
C TYR A 106 -26.79 -5.15 -12.00
N LYS A 107 -25.49 -5.23 -12.34
CA LYS A 107 -24.73 -6.49 -12.42
C LYS A 107 -23.93 -6.71 -11.12
N ASP A 108 -23.75 -7.96 -10.74
CA ASP A 108 -22.96 -8.42 -9.58
C ASP A 108 -21.49 -8.02 -9.66
N GLN A 109 -20.96 -7.90 -10.88
CA GLN A 109 -19.53 -7.71 -11.11
C GLN A 109 -19.15 -6.26 -11.37
N ASN A 110 -20.13 -5.37 -11.63
CA ASN A 110 -19.90 -3.98 -12.05
C ASN A 110 -18.82 -3.86 -13.17
N ILE A 111 -18.88 -4.76 -14.13
CA ILE A 111 -18.02 -4.78 -15.32
C ILE A 111 -18.91 -4.47 -16.51
N ALA A 112 -18.45 -3.57 -17.39
CA ALA A 112 -19.10 -3.34 -18.67
C ALA A 112 -18.80 -4.51 -19.60
N LEU A 113 -19.84 -5.22 -20.03
CA LEU A 113 -19.75 -6.20 -21.10
C LEU A 113 -19.81 -5.41 -22.41
N LEU A 114 -18.66 -5.28 -23.06
CA LEU A 114 -18.54 -4.69 -24.38
C LEU A 114 -18.57 -5.82 -25.42
N ASP A 115 -19.21 -5.56 -26.56
CA ASP A 115 -19.14 -6.48 -27.68
C ASP A 115 -17.69 -6.52 -28.18
N LEU A 116 -17.17 -7.73 -28.41
CA LEU A 116 -15.84 -7.92 -28.95
C LEU A 116 -15.88 -7.58 -30.45
N GLU A 117 -15.38 -6.40 -30.81
CA GLU A 117 -15.16 -6.06 -32.22
C GLU A 117 -13.99 -6.90 -32.74
N GLN A 118 -14.29 -7.82 -33.66
CA GLN A 118 -13.25 -8.59 -34.32
C GLN A 118 -12.52 -7.68 -35.31
N PRO A 119 -11.18 -7.70 -35.33
CA PRO A 119 -10.45 -6.93 -36.33
C PRO A 119 -10.82 -7.41 -37.72
N ASP A 120 -10.88 -6.48 -38.68
CA ASP A 120 -11.01 -6.82 -40.09
C ASP A 120 -9.93 -7.83 -40.48
N ARG A 121 -10.32 -8.84 -41.26
CA ARG A 121 -9.44 -9.93 -41.66
C ARG A 121 -8.22 -9.37 -42.41
N THR A 122 -7.07 -9.33 -41.75
CA THR A 122 -5.82 -8.82 -42.35
C THR A 122 -5.07 -9.85 -43.19
N THR A 123 -5.55 -11.09 -43.23
CA THR A 123 -4.90 -12.19 -43.95
C THR A 123 -5.49 -12.35 -45.35
N GLN A 124 -4.61 -12.45 -46.34
CA GLN A 124 -4.98 -12.90 -47.69
C GLN A 124 -5.19 -14.41 -47.68
N ASP A 125 -6.28 -14.89 -48.28
CA ASP A 125 -6.50 -16.34 -48.44
C ASP A 125 -5.41 -16.93 -49.34
N PHE A 126 -4.88 -18.11 -48.99
CA PHE A 126 -3.84 -18.80 -49.76
C PHE A 126 -4.48 -19.60 -50.91
N ASP A 127 -4.07 -19.32 -52.15
CA ASP A 127 -4.64 -19.90 -53.38
C ASP A 127 -3.61 -20.76 -54.14
N GLY A 128 -2.62 -21.29 -53.42
CA GLY A 128 -1.64 -22.23 -53.95
C GLY A 128 -0.24 -21.65 -54.22
N PRO A 129 0.66 -22.47 -54.78
CA PRO A 129 2.11 -22.22 -54.80
C PRO A 129 2.58 -21.08 -55.71
N ASP A 130 1.70 -20.52 -56.56
CA ASP A 130 2.00 -19.37 -57.44
C ASP A 130 1.62 -18.01 -56.82
N MET A 131 1.18 -17.99 -55.55
CA MET A 131 0.78 -16.76 -54.88
C MET A 131 1.99 -15.90 -54.52
N ARG A 132 2.22 -14.82 -55.29
CA ARG A 132 3.20 -13.78 -54.95
C ARG A 132 2.66 -12.88 -53.84
N SER A 133 3.29 -12.92 -52.68
CA SER A 133 2.96 -12.00 -51.59
C SER A 133 3.30 -10.57 -52.01
N LYS A 134 2.45 -9.59 -51.70
CA LYS A 134 2.79 -8.16 -51.91
C LYS A 134 4.09 -7.76 -51.19
N LEU A 135 4.49 -8.51 -50.17
CA LEU A 135 5.76 -8.35 -49.45
C LEU A 135 6.98 -8.75 -50.29
N GLU A 136 6.84 -9.69 -51.23
CA GLU A 136 7.92 -10.12 -52.12
C GLU A 136 8.32 -8.97 -53.07
N ALA A 137 7.33 -8.22 -53.56
CA ALA A 137 7.58 -7.02 -54.37
C ALA A 137 8.32 -5.92 -53.60
N VAL A 138 8.05 -5.77 -52.30
CA VAL A 138 8.73 -4.80 -51.42
C VAL A 138 10.15 -5.28 -51.06
N LEU A 139 10.34 -6.57 -50.82
CA LEU A 139 11.65 -7.17 -50.53
C LEU A 139 12.63 -7.11 -51.72
N HIS A 140 12.12 -7.09 -52.95
CA HIS A 140 12.92 -6.96 -54.17
C HIS A 140 13.13 -5.51 -54.64
N MET A 141 12.59 -4.52 -53.92
CA MET A 141 12.97 -3.13 -54.18
C MET A 141 14.42 -2.90 -53.69
N PRO A 142 15.32 -2.42 -54.55
CA PRO A 142 16.67 -2.05 -54.13
C PRO A 142 16.60 -0.90 -53.12
N ILE A 143 17.28 -1.06 -51.99
CA ILE A 143 17.29 -0.10 -50.86
C ILE A 143 17.97 1.22 -51.24
N ASP A 144 18.75 1.24 -52.32
CA ASP A 144 19.48 2.41 -52.79
C ASP A 144 18.74 3.06 -53.98
N GLN A 145 17.75 3.90 -53.67
CA GLN A 145 17.41 5.03 -54.54
C GLN A 145 17.34 6.29 -53.68
N GLU A 146 18.36 7.12 -53.90
CA GLU A 146 18.57 8.46 -53.37
C GLU A 146 17.29 9.31 -53.51
N GLU A 147 17.02 10.13 -52.50
CA GLU A 147 15.99 11.17 -52.53
C GLU A 147 16.16 12.06 -53.77
N PRO A 148 15.14 12.23 -54.63
CA PRO A 148 15.10 13.38 -55.52
C PRO A 148 14.57 14.59 -54.73
N GLU A 149 15.47 15.56 -54.52
CA GLU A 149 15.12 16.94 -54.17
C GLU A 149 14.03 17.48 -55.11
N VAL A 150 12.88 17.90 -54.57
CA VAL A 150 12.28 19.26 -54.59
C VAL A 150 11.11 19.30 -53.61
#